data_AF-A0A812PWX7-F1
#
_entry.id   AF-A0A812PWX7-F1
#
_cell.length_a   1.000
_cell.length_b   1.000
_cell.length_c   1.000
_cell.angle_alpha   90.00
_cell.angle_beta   90.00
_cell.angle_gamma   90.00
#
_symmetry.space_group_name_H-M   'P 1'
#
loop_
_entity.id
_entity.type
_entity.pdbx_description
1 polymer ?
#
loop_
_entity_poly.entity_id
_entity_poly.type
_entity_poly.pdbx_seq_one_letter_code
_entity_poly.pdbx_strand_id
1 'polypeptide(L)'
;MTLLDSPLNKAGKLLIYIHTAKNVLIEVHPSLRVPRTFKRFAGLCVELLQRQKIRAAGANETLMKVVSNPVEKYLPPGCRRFGMSVSGRPVKMREFAAELDASGQSMPVPIVFAVGGVARSDPVTEATFGANYVEENVSISPYGLSASCVCSKICNEFEHLWGIC
;
A
#
# COMPACT_ATOMS: atom_id res chain seq x y z
N MET A 1 8.80 5.26 3.00
CA MET A 1 10.08 5.27 2.26
C MET A 1 10.25 3.96 1.50
N THR A 2 10.24 2.83 2.20
CA THR A 2 10.38 1.46 1.65
C THR A 2 9.66 1.20 0.33
N LEU A 3 8.36 1.53 0.24
CA LEU A 3 7.57 1.31 -0.98
C LEU A 3 7.99 2.19 -2.16
N LEU A 4 8.34 3.46 -1.95
CA LEU A 4 8.66 4.39 -3.05
C LEU A 4 10.09 4.22 -3.59
N ASP A 5 10.96 3.63 -2.77
CA ASP A 5 12.33 3.28 -3.12
C ASP A 5 12.42 1.92 -3.83
N SER A 6 11.36 1.10 -3.85
CA SER A 6 11.40 -0.24 -4.44
C SER A 6 11.48 -0.21 -5.97
N PRO A 7 12.19 -1.17 -6.60
CA PRO A 7 12.16 -1.39 -8.05
C PRO A 7 10.73 -1.46 -8.62
N LEU A 8 9.80 -2.07 -7.88
CA LEU A 8 8.38 -2.16 -8.26
C LEU A 8 7.74 -0.78 -8.51
N ASN A 9 8.04 0.20 -7.65
CA ASN A 9 7.56 1.56 -7.83
C ASN A 9 8.25 2.25 -9.02
N LYS A 10 9.54 2.01 -9.22
CA LYS A 10 10.30 2.56 -10.37
C LYS A 10 9.82 2.01 -11.70
N ALA A 11 9.35 0.76 -11.73
CA ALA A 11 8.72 0.14 -12.88
C ALA A 11 7.28 0.64 -13.15
N GLY A 12 6.74 1.53 -12.31
CA GLY A 12 5.37 2.05 -12.46
C GLY A 12 4.28 1.02 -12.16
N LYS A 13 4.61 -0.03 -11.40
CA LYS A 13 3.70 -1.14 -11.06
C LYS A 13 3.15 -1.06 -9.63
N LEU A 14 3.35 0.08 -8.95
CA LEU A 14 2.90 0.29 -7.59
C LEU A 14 2.03 1.54 -7.47
N LEU A 15 0.88 1.37 -6.81
CA LEU A 15 -0.01 2.45 -6.42
C LEU A 15 -0.12 2.46 -4.90
N ILE A 16 -0.01 3.64 -4.27
CA ILE A 16 0.06 3.77 -2.82
C ILE A 16 -1.05 4.70 -2.34
N TYR A 17 -1.87 4.18 -1.41
CA TYR A 17 -2.80 4.97 -0.62
C TYR A 17 -2.41 4.91 0.85
N ILE A 18 -2.56 6.02 1.55
CA ILE A 18 -2.40 6.11 3.00
C ILE A 18 -3.76 6.43 3.59
N HIS A 19 -4.25 5.55 4.45
CA HIS A 19 -5.45 5.79 5.24
C HIS A 19 -5.05 6.04 6.69
N THR A 20 -5.51 7.15 7.25
CA THR A 20 -5.16 7.56 8.61
C THR A 20 -6.24 7.12 9.60
N ALA A 21 -5.88 6.99 10.88
CA ALA A 21 -6.82 6.68 11.96
C ALA A 21 -7.97 7.70 12.11
N LYS A 22 -7.82 8.92 11.58
CA LYS A 22 -8.88 9.94 11.52
C LYS A 22 -9.72 9.86 10.23
N ASN A 23 -9.69 8.72 9.54
CA ASN A 23 -10.42 8.47 8.30
C ASN A 23 -10.09 9.45 7.17
N VAL A 24 -8.85 9.96 7.10
CA VAL A 24 -8.37 10.73 5.94
C VAL A 24 -7.67 9.79 4.99
N LEU A 25 -8.11 9.76 3.73
CA LEU A 25 -7.51 8.98 2.65
C LEU A 25 -6.62 9.88 1.79
N ILE A 26 -5.38 9.44 1.58
CA ILE A 26 -4.35 10.18 0.86
C ILE A 26 -3.85 9.31 -0.28
N GLU A 27 -3.93 9.85 -1.48
CA GLU A 27 -3.29 9.30 -2.68
C GLU A 27 -1.85 9.79 -2.76
N VAL A 28 -0.92 8.88 -3.05
CA VAL A 28 0.52 9.17 -3.17
C VAL A 28 0.99 8.89 -4.58
N HIS A 29 1.53 9.90 -5.24
CA HIS A 29 2.05 9.77 -6.59
C HIS A 29 3.40 9.02 -6.59
N PRO A 30 3.66 8.10 -7.56
CA PRO A 30 4.91 7.33 -7.63
C PRO A 30 6.19 8.17 -7.72
N SER A 31 6.10 9.38 -8.28
CA SER A 31 7.23 10.32 -8.42
C SER A 31 7.58 11.08 -7.12
N LEU A 32 6.77 10.95 -6.06
CA LEU A 32 7.01 11.61 -4.79
C LEU A 32 8.35 11.19 -4.18
N ARG A 33 9.22 12.17 -3.94
CA ARG A 33 10.43 11.97 -3.13
C ARG A 33 10.13 12.28 -1.66
N VAL A 34 9.90 11.24 -0.87
CA VAL A 34 9.62 11.40 0.57
C VAL A 34 10.84 11.97 1.30
N PRO A 35 10.67 13.04 2.10
CA PRO A 35 11.75 13.56 2.93
C PRO A 35 12.33 12.49 3.86
N ARG A 36 13.67 12.36 3.87
CA ARG A 36 14.38 11.33 4.65
C ARG A 36 14.39 11.58 6.17
N THR A 37 14.14 12.81 6.61
CA THR A 37 14.08 13.16 8.03
C THR A 37 12.63 13.29 8.48
N PHE A 38 12.33 12.74 9.66
CA PHE A 38 10.98 12.78 10.23
C PHE A 38 10.44 14.22 10.34
N LYS A 39 11.27 15.19 10.78
CA LYS A 39 10.86 16.59 10.91
C LYS A 39 10.37 17.20 9.59
N ARG A 40 11.06 16.91 8.48
CA ARG A 40 10.64 17.39 7.15
C ARG A 40 9.39 16.65 6.65
N PHE A 41 9.32 15.34 6.89
CA PHE A 41 8.14 14.55 6.55
C PHE A 41 6.90 15.03 7.31
N ALA A 42 7.03 15.33 8.60
CA ALA A 42 5.95 15.90 9.41
C ALA A 42 5.48 17.26 8.86
N GLY A 43 6.41 18.14 8.46
CA GLY A 43 6.07 19.40 7.80
C GLY A 43 5.28 19.21 6.50
N LEU A 44 5.69 18.25 5.66
CA LEU A 44 4.97 17.88 4.44
C LEU A 44 3.54 17.38 4.73
N CYS A 45 3.36 16.56 5.76
CA CYS A 45 2.03 16.08 6.17
C CYS A 45 1.14 17.22 6.68
N VAL A 46 1.69 18.17 7.44
CA VAL A 46 0.94 19.37 7.88
C VAL A 46 0.49 20.20 6.68
N GLU A 47 1.40 20.45 5.74
CA GLU A 47 1.06 21.18 4.50
C GLU A 47 -0.03 20.45 3.70
N LEU A 48 0.08 19.13 3.58
CA LEU A 48 -0.91 18.31 2.88
C LEU A 48 -2.29 18.43 3.51
N LEU A 49 -2.39 18.38 4.84
CA LEU A 49 -3.67 18.51 5.53
C LEU A 49 -4.26 19.92 5.43
N GLN A 50 -3.43 20.97 5.43
CA GLN A 50 -3.88 22.36 5.28
C GLN A 50 -4.33 22.67 3.85
N ARG A 51 -3.58 22.21 2.84
CA ARG A 51 -3.82 22.54 1.42
C ARG A 51 -4.59 21.48 0.65
N GLN A 52 -4.81 20.30 1.24
CA GLN A 52 -5.43 19.10 0.65
C GLN A 52 -4.68 18.50 -0.54
N LYS A 53 -3.64 19.16 -1.05
CA LYS A 53 -2.79 18.69 -2.14
C LYS A 53 -1.38 19.27 -2.04
N ILE A 54 -0.40 18.50 -2.49
CA ILE A 54 1.00 18.91 -2.66
C ILE A 54 1.34 18.82 -4.14
N ARG A 55 1.98 19.85 -4.68
CA ARG A 55 2.44 19.89 -6.09
C ARG A 55 3.95 19.82 -6.18
N ALA A 56 4.45 19.34 -7.31
CA ALA A 56 5.87 19.37 -7.61
C ALA A 56 6.38 20.81 -7.75
N ALA A 57 7.61 21.08 -7.33
CA ALA A 57 8.25 22.36 -7.54
C ALA A 57 8.53 22.54 -9.05
N GLY A 58 7.83 23.49 -9.68
CA GLY A 58 8.02 23.82 -11.11
C GLY A 58 7.13 23.05 -12.08
N ALA A 59 6.25 22.15 -11.63
CA ALA A 59 5.29 21.48 -12.49
C ALA A 59 3.87 21.52 -11.88
N ASN A 60 2.83 21.43 -12.71
CA ASN A 60 1.44 21.38 -12.25
C ASN A 60 1.02 19.96 -11.80
N GLU A 61 1.97 19.04 -11.67
CA GLU A 61 1.72 17.67 -11.23
C GLU A 61 1.44 17.63 -9.72
N THR A 62 0.43 16.85 -9.32
CA THR A 62 0.07 16.68 -7.90
C THR A 62 0.77 15.43 -7.37
N LEU A 63 1.65 15.60 -6.37
CA LEU A 63 2.45 14.51 -5.80
C LEU A 63 1.73 13.79 -4.66
N MET A 64 0.89 14.49 -3.91
CA MET A 64 0.05 13.93 -2.85
C MET A 64 -1.28 14.65 -2.83
N LYS A 65 -2.37 13.92 -2.60
CA LYS A 65 -3.71 14.51 -2.57
C LYS A 65 -4.58 13.82 -1.54
N VAL A 66 -5.33 14.59 -0.76
CA VAL A 66 -6.41 14.07 0.06
C VAL A 66 -7.61 13.77 -0.85
N VAL A 67 -8.10 12.54 -0.79
CA VAL A 67 -9.21 12.06 -1.62
C VAL A 67 -10.37 11.60 -0.73
N SER A 68 -11.58 11.57 -1.29
CA SER A 68 -12.78 11.23 -0.53
C SER A 68 -12.91 9.73 -0.32
N ASN A 69 -13.37 9.31 0.85
CA ASN A 69 -13.65 7.91 1.15
C ASN A 69 -14.85 7.35 0.34
N PRO A 70 -14.97 6.01 0.23
CA PRO A 70 -14.02 4.99 0.70
C PRO A 70 -12.99 4.61 -0.40
N VAL A 71 -11.96 3.86 -0.04
CA VAL A 71 -10.79 3.61 -0.91
C VAL A 71 -11.14 2.81 -2.17
N GLU A 72 -12.17 1.97 -2.10
CA GLU A 72 -12.64 1.10 -3.20
C GLU A 72 -13.00 1.87 -4.46
N LYS A 73 -13.37 3.16 -4.33
CA LYS A 73 -13.66 4.06 -5.46
C LYS A 73 -12.47 4.26 -6.39
N TYR A 74 -11.25 4.11 -5.87
CA TYR A 74 -10.01 4.35 -6.62
C TYR A 74 -9.25 3.05 -6.95
N LEU A 75 -9.72 1.91 -6.42
CA LEU A 75 -9.11 0.63 -6.72
C LEU A 75 -9.55 0.18 -8.13
N PRO A 76 -8.66 -0.45 -8.92
CA PRO A 76 -9.04 -0.94 -10.23
C PRO A 76 -10.14 -2.01 -10.16
N PRO A 77 -10.99 -2.14 -11.20
CA PRO A 77 -12.04 -3.15 -11.23
C PRO A 77 -11.46 -4.56 -11.24
N GLY A 78 -12.13 -5.49 -10.56
CA GLY A 78 -11.70 -6.88 -10.46
C GLY A 78 -10.46 -7.11 -9.59
N CYS A 79 -10.00 -6.10 -8.84
CA CYS A 79 -8.86 -6.27 -7.94
C CYS A 79 -9.16 -7.23 -6.79
N ARG A 80 -8.19 -8.09 -6.47
CA ARG A 80 -8.23 -8.94 -5.27
C ARG A 80 -7.64 -8.20 -4.08
N ARG A 81 -8.31 -8.26 -2.94
CA ARG A 81 -7.97 -7.43 -1.77
C ARG A 81 -7.63 -8.29 -0.57
N PHE A 82 -6.40 -8.17 -0.09
CA PHE A 82 -5.86 -8.96 1.00
C PHE A 82 -5.48 -8.08 2.18
N GLY A 83 -5.81 -8.55 3.36
CA GLY A 83 -5.44 -7.93 4.63
C GLY A 83 -4.22 -8.60 5.21
N MET A 84 -3.21 -7.81 5.59
CA MET A 84 -2.03 -8.33 6.24
C MET A 84 -2.22 -8.37 7.76
N SER A 85 -2.41 -9.57 8.31
CA SER A 85 -2.52 -9.77 9.76
C SER A 85 -1.80 -11.04 10.20
N VAL A 86 -1.21 -11.00 11.41
CA VAL A 86 -0.56 -12.15 12.04
C VAL A 86 -1.56 -13.27 12.33
N SER A 87 -2.81 -12.93 12.65
CA SER A 87 -3.91 -13.88 12.92
C SER A 87 -4.59 -14.40 11.64
N GLY A 88 -4.18 -13.92 10.47
CA GLY A 88 -4.69 -14.38 9.17
C GLY A 88 -4.23 -15.79 8.79
N ARG A 89 -4.72 -16.29 7.66
CA ARG A 89 -4.31 -17.62 7.14
C ARG A 89 -2.80 -17.62 6.86
N PRO A 90 -2.03 -18.57 7.41
CA PRO A 90 -0.60 -18.66 7.14
C PRO A 90 -0.35 -19.00 5.68
N VAL A 91 0.45 -18.18 5.00
CA VAL A 91 0.82 -18.36 3.60
C VAL A 91 2.32 -18.13 3.41
N LYS A 92 2.92 -18.88 2.48
CA LYS A 92 4.24 -18.54 1.98
C LYS A 92 4.07 -17.51 0.87
N MET A 93 4.63 -16.32 1.07
CA MET A 93 4.40 -15.17 0.19
C MET A 93 4.72 -15.47 -1.29
N ARG A 94 5.77 -16.26 -1.57
CA ARG A 94 6.15 -16.64 -2.94
C ARG A 94 5.09 -17.50 -3.64
N GLU A 95 4.68 -18.59 -2.98
CA GLU A 95 3.66 -19.50 -3.51
C GLU A 95 2.34 -18.76 -3.68
N PHE A 96 1.98 -17.94 -2.70
CA PHE A 96 0.80 -17.10 -2.75
C PHE A 96 0.84 -16.10 -3.90
N ALA A 97 1.94 -15.36 -4.11
CA ALA A 97 2.06 -14.42 -5.21
C ALA A 97 1.93 -15.11 -6.59
N ALA A 98 2.53 -16.29 -6.74
CA ALA A 98 2.41 -17.10 -7.96
C ALA A 98 0.96 -17.58 -8.21
N GLU A 99 0.24 -18.00 -7.16
CA GLU A 99 -1.18 -18.35 -7.26
C GLU A 99 -2.05 -17.16 -7.69
N LEU A 100 -1.76 -15.96 -7.16
CA LEU A 100 -2.50 -14.76 -7.54
C LEU A 100 -2.31 -14.41 -9.02
N ASP A 101 -1.08 -14.51 -9.52
CA ASP A 101 -0.74 -14.22 -10.92
C ASP A 101 -1.32 -15.27 -11.88
N ALA A 102 -1.22 -16.56 -11.52
CA ALA A 102 -1.76 -17.67 -12.31
C ALA A 102 -3.30 -17.67 -12.40
N SER A 103 -3.99 -17.11 -11.39
CA SER A 103 -5.45 -16.98 -11.39
C SER A 103 -5.98 -15.96 -12.42
N GLY A 104 -5.11 -15.08 -12.95
CA GLY A 104 -5.44 -14.11 -13.99
C GLY A 104 -5.49 -14.75 -15.38
N GLN A 105 -6.55 -15.51 -15.68
CA GLN A 105 -6.65 -16.33 -16.89
C GLN A 105 -6.74 -15.57 -18.25
N SER A 106 -6.59 -14.24 -18.29
CA SER A 106 -6.53 -13.46 -19.57
C SER A 106 -5.97 -12.04 -19.45
N MET A 107 -6.02 -11.40 -18.27
CA MET A 107 -5.52 -10.04 -18.02
C MET A 107 -4.87 -9.99 -16.63
N PRO A 108 -3.84 -9.13 -16.41
CA PRO A 108 -3.23 -8.99 -15.11
C PRO A 108 -4.27 -8.48 -14.10
N VAL A 109 -4.55 -9.30 -13.09
CA VAL A 109 -5.48 -8.94 -12.01
C VAL A 109 -4.73 -8.04 -11.03
N PRO A 110 -5.18 -6.80 -10.80
CA PRO A 110 -4.56 -5.91 -9.83
C PRO A 110 -4.75 -6.46 -8.41
N ILE A 111 -3.69 -6.42 -7.61
CA ILE A 111 -3.68 -6.98 -6.25
C ILE A 111 -3.50 -5.84 -5.25
N VAL A 112 -4.34 -5.82 -4.23
CA VAL A 112 -4.34 -4.80 -3.18
C VAL A 112 -3.98 -5.45 -1.85
N PHE A 113 -2.96 -4.92 -1.20
CA PHE A 113 -2.56 -5.33 0.15
C PHE A 113 -2.85 -4.21 1.15
N ALA A 114 -3.76 -4.45 2.08
CA ALA A 114 -4.00 -3.60 3.23
C ALA A 114 -2.99 -3.94 4.32
N VAL A 115 -2.02 -3.03 4.54
CA VAL A 115 -0.95 -3.20 5.54
C VAL A 115 -1.16 -2.25 6.71
N GLY A 116 -1.20 -2.81 7.93
CA GLY A 116 -1.34 -2.03 9.15
C GLY A 116 -0.12 -1.20 9.50
N GLY A 117 -0.24 0.13 9.46
CA GLY A 117 0.79 1.09 9.86
C GLY A 117 0.73 1.52 11.32
N VAL A 118 0.35 0.63 12.23
CA VAL A 118 0.05 0.93 13.65
C VAL A 118 1.06 0.28 14.59
N ALA A 119 1.21 0.81 15.81
CA ALA A 119 2.18 0.31 16.78
C ALA A 119 1.72 -0.99 17.47
N ARG A 120 0.43 -1.06 17.85
CA ARG A 120 -0.20 -2.21 18.52
C ARG A 120 -1.69 -2.23 18.20
N SER A 121 -2.09 -2.99 17.20
CA SER A 121 -3.47 -3.42 16.93
C SER A 121 -3.46 -4.26 15.65
N ASP A 122 -4.59 -4.87 15.33
CA ASP A 122 -4.84 -5.47 14.02
C ASP A 122 -5.77 -4.55 13.22
N PRO A 123 -5.24 -3.54 12.52
CA PRO A 123 -6.06 -2.49 11.92
C PRO A 123 -6.92 -3.04 10.80
N VAL A 124 -6.57 -4.18 10.21
CA VAL A 124 -7.33 -4.84 9.15
C VAL A 124 -8.70 -5.32 9.65
N THR A 125 -8.86 -5.47 10.97
CA THR A 125 -10.14 -5.81 11.60
C THR A 125 -11.02 -4.59 11.89
N GLU A 126 -10.52 -3.37 11.68
CA GLU A 126 -11.29 -2.15 11.94
C GLU A 126 -12.28 -1.88 10.79
N ALA A 127 -13.52 -1.47 11.12
CA ALA A 127 -14.51 -1.13 10.10
C ALA A 127 -14.04 0.01 9.17
N THR A 128 -13.19 0.91 9.67
CA THR A 128 -12.62 2.00 8.87
C THR A 128 -11.49 1.54 7.96
N PHE A 129 -10.85 0.40 8.22
CA PHE A 129 -9.70 -0.09 7.46
C PHE A 129 -9.71 -1.61 7.32
N GLY A 130 -9.77 -2.11 6.09
CA GLY A 130 -9.68 -3.54 5.82
C GLY A 130 -11.01 -4.26 5.92
N ALA A 131 -11.68 -4.26 7.09
CA ALA A 131 -12.82 -5.14 7.35
C ALA A 131 -13.98 -5.04 6.34
N ASN A 132 -14.17 -3.86 5.72
CA ASN A 132 -15.24 -3.65 4.74
C ASN A 132 -14.87 -4.02 3.29
N TYR A 133 -13.58 -4.10 2.95
CA TYR A 133 -13.14 -4.24 1.56
C TYR A 133 -12.16 -5.38 1.32
N VAL A 134 -11.52 -5.91 2.35
CA VAL A 134 -10.63 -7.06 2.27
C VAL A 134 -11.45 -8.32 2.15
N GLU A 135 -11.09 -9.18 1.20
CA GLU A 135 -11.71 -10.48 0.99
C GLU A 135 -11.15 -11.54 1.94
N GLU A 136 -9.83 -11.50 2.18
CA GLU A 136 -9.12 -12.50 2.96
C GLU A 136 -7.96 -11.89 3.74
N ASN A 137 -7.81 -12.31 5.00
CA ASN A 137 -6.67 -11.96 5.83
C ASN A 137 -5.59 -13.04 5.75
N VAL A 138 -4.37 -12.63 5.41
CA VAL A 138 -3.22 -13.52 5.22
C VAL A 138 -2.06 -13.14 6.14
N SER A 139 -1.34 -14.16 6.59
CA SER A 139 -0.18 -14.07 7.47
C SER A 139 1.05 -14.63 6.78
N ILE A 140 2.06 -13.78 6.54
CA ILE A 140 3.34 -14.17 5.90
C ILE A 140 4.40 -14.64 6.90
N SER A 141 4.10 -14.57 8.20
CA SER A 141 5.03 -14.88 9.28
C SER A 141 4.24 -15.17 10.56
N PRO A 142 4.62 -16.20 11.35
CA PRO A 142 4.00 -16.45 12.64
C PRO A 142 4.35 -15.38 13.69
N TYR A 143 5.35 -14.55 13.41
CA TYR A 143 5.78 -13.44 14.27
C TYR A 143 5.24 -12.11 13.78
N GLY A 144 4.96 -11.21 14.71
CA GLY A 144 4.62 -9.82 14.41
C GLY A 144 5.77 -9.10 13.69
N LEU A 145 5.51 -8.63 12.49
CA LEU A 145 6.47 -7.90 11.66
C LEU A 145 6.14 -6.40 11.66
N SER A 146 7.16 -5.56 11.49
CA SER A 146 6.93 -4.15 11.22
C SER A 146 6.28 -3.97 9.85
N ALA A 147 5.43 -2.94 9.71
CA ALA A 147 4.79 -2.61 8.43
C ALA A 147 5.80 -2.48 7.28
N SER A 148 6.96 -1.88 7.55
CA SER A 148 8.04 -1.78 6.56
C SER A 148 8.58 -3.15 6.12
N CYS A 149 8.75 -4.09 7.05
CA CYS A 149 9.23 -5.43 6.72
C CYS A 149 8.21 -6.19 5.86
N VAL A 150 6.92 -6.08 6.19
CA VAL A 150 5.83 -6.66 5.40
C VAL A 150 5.83 -6.07 3.98
N CYS A 151 5.85 -4.74 3.85
CA CYS A 151 5.92 -4.06 2.56
C CYS A 151 7.14 -4.49 1.74
N SER A 152 8.33 -4.59 2.35
CA SER A 152 9.54 -5.07 1.67
C SER A 152 9.40 -6.50 1.15
N LYS A 153 8.85 -7.41 1.96
CA LYS A 153 8.65 -8.82 1.56
C LYS A 153 7.67 -8.93 0.40
N ILE A 154 6.57 -8.17 0.44
CA ILE A 154 5.59 -8.12 -0.65
C ILE A 154 6.28 -7.62 -1.92
N CYS A 155 6.93 -6.45 -1.89
CA CYS A 155 7.58 -5.90 -3.08
C CYS A 155 8.61 -6.86 -3.68
N ASN A 156 9.46 -7.48 -2.86
CA ASN A 156 10.50 -8.38 -3.33
C ASN A 156 9.93 -9.60 -4.07
N GLU A 157 8.89 -10.25 -3.54
CA GLU A 157 8.31 -11.42 -4.22
C GLU A 157 7.62 -11.04 -5.53
N PHE A 158 6.95 -9.88 -5.61
CA PHE A 158 6.37 -9.39 -6.87
C PHE A 158 7.43 -8.93 -7.88
N GLU A 159 8.53 -8.34 -7.40
CA GLU A 159 9.68 -8.00 -8.24
C GLU A 159 10.28 -9.26 -8.87
N HIS A 160 10.46 -10.32 -8.08
CA HIS A 160 10.93 -11.61 -8.57
C HIS A 160 9.96 -12.25 -9.57
N LEU A 161 8.66 -12.27 -9.25
CA LEU A 161 7.63 -12.89 -10.10
C LEU A 161 7.49 -12.19 -11.45
N TRP A 162 7.58 -10.86 -11.47
CA TRP A 162 7.44 -10.06 -12.68
C TRP A 162 8.76 -9.76 -13.39
N GLY A 163 9.89 -10.31 -12.91
CA GLY A 163 11.21 -10.13 -13.53
C GLY A 163 11.72 -8.68 -13.49
N ILE A 164 11.38 -7.94 -12.44
CA ILE A 164 11.83 -6.55 -12.23
C ILE A 164 13.13 -6.60 -11.40
N CYS A 165 14.24 -6.14 -11.98
CA CYS A 165 15.56 -6.09 -11.34
C CYS A 165 16.07 -4.64 -11.25
#